data_AF-A0A1B8YF42-F1
#
_entry.id   AF-A0A1B8YF42-F1
#
_cell.length_a   1.000
_cell.length_b   1.000
_cell.length_c   1.000
_cell.angle_alpha   90.00
_cell.angle_beta   90.00
_cell.angle_gamma   90.00
#
_symmetry.space_group_name_H-M   'P 1'
#
loop_
_entity.id
_entity.type
_entity.pdbx_description
1 polymer ?
#
loop_
_entity_poly.entity_id
_entity_poly.type
_entity_poly.pdbx_seq_one_letter_code
_entity_poly.pdbx_strand_id
1 'polypeptide(L)'
;MSDDIDDTRAQVVTAMWLEEQIAVVRREMHTGRVSLKYCEGCGDRIDEQRRQILPGVQLCVGCQEIAEHWEQVRRITGGHRGG
;
A
#
# COMPACT_ATOMS: atom_id res chain seq x y z
N MET A 1 -21.90 40.55 4.60
CA MET A 1 -21.30 40.03 5.84
C MET A 1 -20.77 38.66 5.46
N SER A 2 -19.45 38.51 5.52
CA SER A 2 -18.69 37.40 4.94
C SER A 2 -18.81 36.14 5.80
N ASP A 3 -19.48 35.13 5.26
CA ASP A 3 -19.44 33.75 5.76
C ASP A 3 -18.29 32.97 5.08
N ASP A 4 -17.08 33.52 5.10
CA ASP A 4 -15.86 32.84 4.58
C ASP A 4 -15.18 31.95 5.66
N ILE A 5 -15.84 31.77 6.81
CA ILE A 5 -15.35 30.98 7.94
C ILE A 5 -16.00 29.57 7.91
N ASP A 6 -15.77 28.79 6.85
CA ASP A 6 -16.06 27.33 6.89
C ASP A 6 -15.07 26.52 6.02
N ASP A 7 -14.78 26.98 4.80
CA ASP A 7 -13.90 26.25 3.86
C ASP A 7 -12.47 26.05 4.38
N THR A 8 -11.91 27.05 5.07
CA THR A 8 -10.54 26.96 5.61
C THR A 8 -10.45 25.93 6.74
N ARG A 9 -11.49 25.80 7.57
CA ARG A 9 -11.51 24.83 8.68
C ARG A 9 -11.74 23.41 8.17
N ALA A 10 -12.58 23.24 7.15
CA ALA A 10 -12.79 21.97 6.47
C ALA A 10 -11.49 21.43 5.81
N GLN A 11 -10.69 22.31 5.21
CA GLN A 11 -9.39 21.95 4.64
C GLN A 11 -8.37 21.48 5.69
N VAL A 12 -8.36 22.08 6.88
CA VAL A 12 -7.43 21.69 7.96
C VAL A 12 -7.73 20.27 8.45
N VAL A 13 -9.01 19.94 8.69
CA VAL A 13 -9.38 18.60 9.18
C VAL A 13 -9.10 17.52 8.13
N THR A 14 -9.35 17.81 6.85
CA THR A 14 -9.05 16.88 5.76
C THR A 14 -7.54 16.66 5.57
N ALA A 15 -6.73 17.72 5.70
CA ALA A 15 -5.28 17.62 5.66
C ALA A 15 -4.74 16.73 6.80
N MET A 16 -5.24 16.92 8.03
CA MET A 16 -4.86 16.08 9.17
C MET A 16 -5.19 14.60 8.93
N TRP A 17 -6.38 14.32 8.39
CA TRP A 17 -6.80 12.94 8.13
C TRP A 17 -5.99 12.28 7.01
N LEU A 18 -5.65 13.04 5.97
CA LEU A 18 -4.78 12.59 4.89
C LEU A 18 -3.38 12.23 5.41
N GLU A 19 -2.80 13.08 6.26
CA GLU A 19 -1.49 12.82 6.87
C GLU A 19 -1.49 11.54 7.71
N GLU A 20 -2.54 11.32 8.49
CA GLU A 20 -2.71 10.09 9.28
C GLU A 20 -2.78 8.84 8.39
N GLN A 21 -3.55 8.89 7.30
CA GLN A 21 -3.63 7.78 6.34
C GLN A 21 -2.30 7.53 5.63
N ILE A 22 -1.56 8.58 5.27
CA ILE A 22 -0.22 8.43 4.68
C ILE A 22 0.73 7.79 5.68
N ALA A 23 0.69 8.20 6.96
CA ALA A 23 1.53 7.62 8.01
C ALA A 23 1.23 6.13 8.21
N VAL A 24 -0.05 5.74 8.13
CA VAL A 24 -0.49 4.34 8.14
C VAL A 24 0.19 3.56 7.03
N VAL A 25 0.05 4.00 5.78
CA VAL A 25 0.60 3.26 4.62
C VAL A 25 2.12 3.17 4.71
N ARG A 26 2.80 4.26 5.12
CA ARG A 26 4.27 4.27 5.28
C ARG A 26 4.76 3.24 6.28
N ARG A 27 4.05 3.05 7.41
CA ARG A 27 4.45 2.05 8.43
C ARG A 27 4.30 0.62 7.92
N GLU A 28 3.29 0.37 7.08
CA GLU A 28 3.04 -0.96 6.51
C GLU A 28 4.06 -1.30 5.42
N MET A 29 4.55 -0.29 4.69
CA MET A 29 5.64 -0.48 3.72
C MET A 29 7.00 -0.72 4.39
N HIS A 30 7.29 -0.04 5.50
CA HIS A 30 8.57 -0.16 6.21
C HIS A 30 8.51 -1.19 7.35
N THR A 31 8.45 -2.47 7.00
CA THR A 31 8.37 -3.56 8.00
C THR A 31 9.71 -3.94 8.63
N GLY A 32 10.83 -3.32 8.21
CA GLY A 32 12.18 -3.63 8.72
C GLY A 32 12.65 -5.06 8.43
N ARG A 33 11.97 -5.78 7.54
CA ARG A 33 12.32 -7.15 7.16
C ARG A 33 13.54 -7.18 6.25
N VAL A 34 14.25 -8.31 6.26
CA VAL A 34 15.39 -8.54 5.36
C VAL A 34 14.87 -8.93 3.98
N SER A 35 15.39 -8.29 2.93
CA SER A 35 15.06 -8.63 1.54
C SER A 35 15.55 -10.03 1.19
N LEU A 36 14.65 -10.90 0.69
CA LEU A 36 15.01 -12.25 0.25
C LEU A 36 15.77 -12.22 -1.08
N LYS A 37 16.74 -13.12 -1.24
CA LYS A 37 17.47 -13.28 -2.52
C LYS A 37 16.68 -14.08 -3.56
N TYR A 38 15.73 -14.90 -3.09
CA TYR A 38 14.89 -15.77 -3.91
C TYR A 38 13.42 -15.52 -3.55
N CYS A 39 12.56 -15.55 -4.55
CA CYS A 39 11.12 -15.36 -4.42
C CYS A 39 10.50 -16.54 -3.67
N GLU A 40 9.69 -16.25 -2.66
CA GLU A 40 8.98 -17.27 -1.89
C GLU A 40 7.87 -17.97 -2.70
N GLY A 41 7.32 -17.29 -3.72
CA GLY A 41 6.22 -17.82 -4.55
C GLY A 41 6.69 -18.73 -5.70
N CYS A 42 7.71 -18.31 -6.45
CA CYS A 42 8.18 -19.03 -7.63
C CYS A 42 9.60 -19.61 -7.51
N GLY A 43 10.38 -19.21 -6.49
CA GLY A 43 11.77 -19.64 -6.32
C GLY A 43 12.80 -18.88 -7.14
N ASP A 44 12.38 -17.98 -8.04
CA ASP A 44 13.30 -17.19 -8.89
C ASP A 44 14.12 -16.17 -8.09
N ARG A 45 15.26 -15.75 -8.65
CA ARG A 45 16.07 -14.69 -8.04
C ARG A 45 15.32 -13.35 -8.05
N ILE A 46 15.34 -12.65 -6.92
CA ILE A 46 14.80 -11.29 -6.83
C ILE A 46 15.88 -10.29 -7.27
N ASP A 47 15.52 -9.42 -8.22
CA ASP A 47 16.42 -8.38 -8.72
C ASP A 47 17.00 -7.52 -7.61
N GLU A 48 18.30 -7.26 -7.70
CA GLU A 48 19.03 -6.45 -6.72
C GLU A 48 18.46 -5.03 -6.63
N GLN A 49 18.08 -4.43 -7.77
CA GLN A 49 17.42 -3.12 -7.80
C GLN A 49 16.15 -3.11 -6.94
N ARG A 50 15.36 -4.19 -6.98
CA ARG A 50 14.13 -4.30 -6.18
C ARG A 50 14.43 -4.44 -4.70
N ARG A 51 15.49 -5.16 -4.34
CA ARG A 51 15.95 -5.31 -2.94
C ARG A 51 16.48 -4.01 -2.33
N GLN A 52 17.07 -3.15 -3.15
CA GLN A 52 17.57 -1.84 -2.73
C GLN A 52 16.43 -0.82 -2.52
N ILE A 53 15.45 -0.80 -3.43
CA ILE A 53 14.33 0.16 -3.38
C ILE A 53 13.31 -0.26 -2.30
N LEU A 54 13.04 -1.56 -2.17
CA LEU A 54 12.05 -2.11 -1.25
C LEU A 54 12.76 -3.00 -0.21
N PRO A 55 13.27 -2.42 0.89
CA PRO A 55 13.84 -3.20 1.97
C PRO A 55 12.77 -4.10 2.60
N GLY A 56 12.97 -5.42 2.55
CA GLY A 56 12.01 -6.42 3.03
C GLY A 56 11.21 -7.12 1.93
N VAL A 57 11.59 -6.98 0.66
CA VAL A 57 10.93 -7.69 -0.45
C VAL A 57 11.05 -9.21 -0.30
N GLN A 58 9.91 -9.91 -0.38
CA GLN A 58 9.83 -11.39 -0.29
C GLN A 58 9.43 -12.07 -1.61
N LEU A 59 8.81 -11.32 -2.52
CA LEU A 59 8.30 -11.82 -3.80
C LEU A 59 9.02 -11.14 -4.98
N CYS A 60 9.14 -11.84 -6.11
CA CYS A 60 9.56 -11.22 -7.36
C CYS A 60 8.45 -10.29 -7.91
N VAL A 61 8.76 -9.50 -8.95
CA VAL A 61 7.81 -8.57 -9.55
C VAL A 61 6.55 -9.27 -10.06
N GLY A 62 6.70 -10.37 -10.81
CA GLY A 62 5.56 -11.12 -11.35
C GLY A 62 4.66 -11.73 -10.26
N CYS A 63 5.25 -12.33 -9.23
CA CYS A 63 4.47 -12.86 -8.10
C CYS A 63 3.76 -11.75 -7.31
N GLN A 64 4.40 -10.59 -7.16
CA GLN A 64 3.80 -9.44 -6.51
C GLN A 64 2.59 -8.91 -7.32
N GLU A 65 2.75 -8.73 -8.62
CA GLU A 65 1.67 -8.28 -9.51
C GLU A 65 0.46 -9.21 -9.47
N ILE A 66 0.71 -10.53 -9.47
CA ILE A 66 -0.34 -11.54 -9.34
C ILE A 66 -1.06 -11.40 -7.99
N ALA A 67 -0.32 -11.26 -6.89
CA ALA A 67 -0.90 -11.11 -5.55
C ALA A 67 -1.77 -9.84 -5.44
N GLU A 68 -1.28 -8.71 -5.95
CA GLU A 68 -2.02 -7.44 -5.98
C GLU A 68 -3.26 -7.54 -6.87
N HIS A 69 -3.15 -8.19 -8.03
CA HIS A 69 -4.29 -8.44 -8.91
C HIS A 69 -5.37 -9.29 -8.21
N TRP A 70 -4.98 -10.36 -7.50
CA TRP A 70 -5.93 -11.17 -6.74
C TRP A 70 -6.57 -10.40 -5.59
N GLU A 71 -5.80 -9.55 -4.89
CA GLU A 71 -6.37 -8.69 -3.85
C GLU A 71 -7.36 -7.69 -4.43
N GLN A 72 -7.03 -7.06 -5.56
CA GLN A 72 -7.92 -6.13 -6.25
C GLN A 72 -9.19 -6.82 -6.75
N VAL A 73 -9.05 -7.99 -7.38
CA VAL A 73 -10.18 -8.83 -7.78
C VAL A 73 -11.00 -9.20 -6.54
N ARG A 74 -10.40 -9.56 -5.42
CA ARG A 74 -11.11 -9.85 -4.15
C ARG A 74 -11.86 -8.62 -3.62
N ARG A 75 -11.29 -7.42 -3.72
CA ARG A 75 -11.97 -6.16 -3.33
C ARG A 75 -13.19 -5.89 -4.22
N ILE A 76 -13.08 -6.13 -5.52
CA ILE A 76 -14.16 -5.89 -6.50
C ILE A 76 -15.24 -6.98 -6.44
N THR A 77 -14.84 -8.25 -6.47
CA THR A 77 -15.75 -9.41 -6.53
C THR A 77 -16.28 -9.83 -5.16
N GLY A 78 -15.54 -9.55 -4.08
CA GLY A 78 -15.94 -9.84 -2.70
C GLY A 78 -17.01 -8.91 -2.12
N GLY A 79 -17.47 -7.91 -2.89
CA GLY A 79 -18.47 -6.91 -2.49
C GLY A 79 -19.93 -7.28 -2.72
N HIS A 80 -20.25 -8.52 -3.10
CA HIS A 80 -21.64 -8.99 -3.24
C HIS A 80 -21.91 -10.25 -2.41
N ARG A 81 -21.92 -10.09 -1.08
CA ARG A 81 -22.54 -11.07 -0.17
C ARG A 81 -23.56 -10.31 0.68
N GLY A 82 -24.78 -10.24 0.16
CA GLY A 82 -25.92 -9.65 0.84
C GLY A 82 -26.35 -10.48 2.05
N GLY A 83 -26.80 -9.76 3.07
CA GLY A 83 -27.53 -10.19 4.25
C GLY A 83 -28.15 -8.94 4.87
#